data_AF-H1UXK4-F1
#
_entry.id   AF-H1UXK4-F1
#
_cell.length_a   1.000
_cell.length_b   1.000
_cell.length_c   1.000
_cell.angle_alpha   90.00
_cell.angle_beta   90.00
_cell.angle_gamma   90.00
#
_symmetry.space_group_name_H-M   'P 1'
#
loop_
_entity.id
_entity.type
_entity.pdbx_description
1 polymer ?
#
loop_
_entity_poly.entity_id
_entity_poly.type
_entity_poly.pdbx_seq_one_letter_code
_entity_poly.pdbx_strand_id
1 'polypeptide(L)'
;MDTSNPDLLVKTRFLVISDTHGARCLPGNNRLIDPVDVAIHCGDLTEESKLAEFRATLELMKTIQASLKLVIAGNHDWTLDTPMFKKKIAEIAPPVDMELVRREYGDFGEAQRILQASAKNEDDDESGIVFMDEGTRTFTLSNGASLTLFASPCTPSADDWGFQYDARGGHQWDIGSDVDV
;
A
#
# COMPACT_ATOMS: atom_id res chain seq x y z
N MET A 1 -28.33 -35.96 12.88
CA MET A 1 -27.83 -34.99 11.89
C MET A 1 -26.38 -34.76 12.25
N ASP A 2 -25.48 -35.21 11.39
CA ASP A 2 -24.05 -35.11 11.57
C ASP A 2 -23.61 -33.68 11.23
N THR A 3 -23.16 -32.93 12.23
CA THR A 3 -22.78 -31.51 12.12
C THR A 3 -21.26 -31.33 12.10
N SER A 4 -20.54 -32.28 11.52
CA SER A 4 -19.08 -32.17 11.36
C SER A 4 -18.69 -32.12 9.89
N ASN A 5 -18.95 -30.99 9.23
CA ASN A 5 -18.23 -30.67 7.99
C ASN A 5 -17.04 -29.78 8.41
N PRO A 6 -15.80 -30.31 8.45
CA PRO A 6 -14.64 -29.51 8.82
C PRO A 6 -14.49 -28.42 7.77
N ASP A 7 -14.32 -27.18 8.24
CA ASP A 7 -14.06 -25.95 7.50
C ASP A 7 -13.85 -26.16 6.00
N LEU A 8 -14.88 -25.86 5.21
CA LEU A 8 -14.76 -25.82 3.76
C LEU A 8 -13.69 -24.77 3.43
N LEU A 9 -12.47 -25.24 3.14
CA LEU A 9 -11.39 -24.39 2.69
C LEU A 9 -11.85 -23.66 1.42
N VAL A 10 -11.93 -22.33 1.52
CA VAL A 10 -12.32 -21.46 0.40
C VAL A 10 -11.07 -21.15 -0.41
N LYS A 11 -11.06 -21.60 -1.67
CA LYS A 11 -9.96 -21.30 -2.58
C LYS A 11 -9.94 -19.79 -2.88
N THR A 12 -8.83 -19.14 -2.55
CA THR A 12 -8.63 -17.70 -2.75
C THR A 12 -7.39 -17.45 -3.62
N ARG A 13 -7.49 -16.54 -4.59
CA ARG A 13 -6.43 -16.17 -5.51
C ARG A 13 -5.91 -14.77 -5.20
N PHE A 14 -4.60 -14.66 -5.08
CA PHE A 14 -3.90 -13.41 -4.82
C PHE A 14 -3.12 -12.97 -6.06
N LEU A 15 -3.11 -11.67 -6.32
CA LEU A 15 -2.08 -10.99 -7.11
C LEU A 15 -1.24 -10.13 -6.17
N VAL A 16 0.05 -10.40 -6.10
CA VAL A 16 0.98 -9.60 -5.29
C VAL A 16 1.97 -8.91 -6.22
N ILE A 17 2.07 -7.60 -6.08
CA ILE A 17 3.00 -6.74 -6.81
C ILE A 17 3.75 -5.85 -5.80
N SER A 18 4.87 -5.28 -6.22
CA SER A 18 5.70 -4.39 -5.41
C SER A 18 6.59 -3.57 -6.34
N ASP A 19 7.21 -2.52 -5.83
CA ASP A 19 8.30 -1.80 -6.52
C ASP A 19 7.89 -1.32 -7.91
N THR A 20 6.66 -0.80 -8.03
CA THR A 20 6.17 -0.31 -9.33
C THR A 20 6.73 1.06 -9.66
N HIS A 21 7.18 1.82 -8.65
CA HIS A 21 7.85 3.11 -8.82
C HIS A 21 7.09 4.05 -9.77
N GLY A 22 5.78 4.20 -9.56
CA GLY A 22 4.92 5.05 -10.37
C GLY A 22 4.59 4.49 -11.78
N ALA A 23 4.85 3.21 -12.05
CA ALA A 23 4.45 2.56 -13.29
C ALA A 23 2.93 2.61 -13.49
N ARG A 24 2.51 2.81 -14.73
CA ARG A 24 1.08 2.90 -15.11
C ARG A 24 0.48 1.59 -15.60
N CYS A 25 1.31 0.57 -15.79
CA CYS A 25 0.90 -0.76 -16.24
C CYS A 25 1.84 -1.81 -15.67
N LEU A 26 1.36 -3.04 -15.50
CA LEU A 26 2.19 -4.18 -15.16
C LEU A 26 2.92 -4.66 -16.42
N PRO A 27 4.11 -5.27 -16.27
CA PRO A 27 4.79 -5.92 -17.38
C PRO A 27 3.89 -6.99 -18.02
N GLY A 28 3.78 -6.98 -19.36
CA GLY A 28 3.10 -8.05 -20.10
C GLY A 28 1.63 -7.84 -20.48
N ASN A 29 1.12 -6.60 -20.51
CA ASN A 29 -0.29 -6.25 -20.76
C ASN A 29 -1.26 -6.86 -19.71
N ASN A 30 -1.74 -6.03 -18.78
CA ASN A 30 -2.68 -6.38 -17.69
C ASN A 30 -3.94 -7.17 -18.14
N ARG A 31 -4.28 -7.17 -19.43
CA ARG A 31 -5.42 -7.92 -20.00
C ARG A 31 -5.30 -9.45 -19.87
N LEU A 32 -4.13 -9.97 -19.51
CA LEU A 32 -3.89 -11.41 -19.34
C LEU A 32 -4.01 -11.90 -17.89
N ILE A 33 -4.25 -11.00 -16.92
CA ILE A 33 -4.45 -11.41 -15.54
C ILE A 33 -5.92 -11.77 -15.37
N ASP A 34 -6.19 -13.06 -15.14
CA ASP A 34 -7.52 -13.53 -14.75
C ASP A 34 -7.97 -12.80 -13.47
N PRO A 35 -9.28 -12.58 -13.26
CA PRO A 35 -9.80 -12.04 -12.00
C PRO A 35 -9.21 -12.79 -10.79
N VAL A 36 -8.83 -12.00 -9.77
CA VAL A 36 -8.32 -12.49 -8.49
C VAL A 36 -9.25 -12.05 -7.37
N ASP A 37 -9.15 -12.66 -6.20
CA ASP A 37 -9.94 -12.24 -5.04
C ASP A 37 -9.27 -11.05 -4.34
N VAL A 38 -7.94 -11.06 -4.24
CA VAL A 38 -7.16 -10.03 -3.54
C VAL A 38 -5.98 -9.57 -4.38
N ALA A 39 -5.82 -8.27 -4.53
CA ALA A 39 -4.62 -7.65 -5.08
C ALA A 39 -3.88 -6.86 -3.99
N ILE A 40 -2.57 -7.08 -3.84
CA ILE A 40 -1.73 -6.44 -2.83
C ILE A 40 -0.54 -5.75 -3.52
N HIS A 41 -0.33 -4.47 -3.21
CA HIS A 41 0.91 -3.76 -3.53
C HIS A 41 1.77 -3.58 -2.28
N CYS A 42 2.94 -4.22 -2.25
CA CYS A 42 3.80 -4.33 -1.06
C CYS A 42 4.78 -3.17 -0.86
N GLY A 43 4.39 -1.95 -1.24
CA GLY A 43 5.25 -0.77 -1.08
C GLY A 43 6.04 -0.39 -2.34
N ASP A 44 6.77 0.72 -2.22
CA ASP A 44 7.44 1.43 -3.31
C ASP A 44 6.46 1.74 -4.45
N LEU A 45 5.39 2.43 -4.03
CA LEU A 45 4.35 2.92 -4.92
C LEU A 45 4.92 3.96 -5.89
N THR A 46 5.94 4.70 -5.48
CA THR A 46 6.56 5.83 -6.17
C THR A 46 8.08 5.64 -6.34
N GLU A 47 8.70 6.37 -7.28
CA GLU A 47 10.16 6.48 -7.34
C GLU A 47 10.63 7.66 -6.46
N GLU A 48 9.93 8.79 -6.54
CA GLU A 48 10.36 10.05 -5.92
C GLU A 48 9.37 10.58 -4.87
N SER A 49 8.33 9.83 -4.52
CA SER A 49 7.28 10.24 -3.57
C SER A 49 6.40 11.41 -4.05
N LYS A 50 6.32 11.64 -5.36
CA LYS A 50 5.49 12.72 -5.93
C LYS A 50 4.01 12.36 -5.92
N LEU A 51 3.17 13.38 -5.77
CA LEU A 51 1.71 13.22 -5.81
C LEU A 51 1.19 12.60 -7.12
N ALA A 52 1.87 12.87 -8.23
CA ALA A 52 1.53 12.32 -9.54
C ALA A 52 1.79 10.81 -9.62
N GLU A 53 2.80 10.31 -8.91
CA GLU A 53 3.15 8.89 -8.89
C GLU A 53 2.14 8.10 -8.04
N PHE A 54 1.77 8.59 -6.85
CA PHE A 54 0.69 7.98 -6.07
C PHE A 54 -0.61 7.85 -6.87
N ARG A 55 -0.96 8.87 -7.67
CA ARG A 55 -2.11 8.79 -8.58
C ARG A 55 -1.90 7.74 -9.67
N ALA A 56 -0.72 7.65 -10.26
CA ALA A 56 -0.41 6.62 -11.25
C ALA A 56 -0.57 5.22 -10.65
N THR A 57 -0.12 4.99 -9.42
CA THR A 57 -0.31 3.73 -8.70
C THR A 57 -1.77 3.43 -8.43
N LEU A 58 -2.57 4.41 -8.00
CA LEU A 58 -4.01 4.22 -7.82
C LEU A 58 -4.70 3.85 -9.14
N GLU A 59 -4.33 4.52 -10.25
CA GLU A 59 -4.86 4.17 -11.57
C GLU A 59 -4.44 2.77 -12.02
N LEU A 60 -3.17 2.37 -11.77
CA LEU A 60 -2.70 1.00 -12.01
C LEU A 60 -3.55 -0.01 -11.23
N MET A 61 -3.74 0.20 -9.93
CA MET A 61 -4.51 -0.69 -9.06
C MET A 61 -5.97 -0.80 -9.49
N LYS A 62 -6.58 0.29 -9.99
CA LYS A 62 -7.94 0.26 -10.56
C LYS A 62 -8.04 -0.63 -11.81
N THR A 63 -6.95 -0.84 -12.55
CA THR A 63 -6.98 -1.74 -13.73
C THR A 63 -7.03 -3.23 -13.37
N ILE A 64 -6.74 -3.58 -12.11
CA ILE A 64 -6.72 -4.97 -11.64
C ILE A 64 -8.14 -5.40 -11.27
N GLN A 65 -8.59 -6.51 -11.84
CA GLN A 65 -9.87 -7.12 -11.50
C GLN A 65 -9.74 -7.92 -10.19
N ALA A 66 -9.99 -7.25 -9.07
CA ALA A 66 -9.96 -7.83 -7.72
C ALA A 66 -11.06 -7.21 -6.85
N SER A 67 -11.73 -8.02 -6.02
CA SER A 67 -12.74 -7.53 -5.08
C SER A 67 -12.14 -6.80 -3.88
N LEU A 68 -10.93 -7.16 -3.47
CA LEU A 68 -10.15 -6.44 -2.47
C LEU A 68 -8.82 -5.96 -3.07
N LYS A 69 -8.51 -4.68 -2.93
CA LYS A 69 -7.24 -4.08 -3.34
C LYS A 69 -6.58 -3.40 -2.15
N LEU A 70 -5.37 -3.81 -1.83
CA LEU A 70 -4.60 -3.33 -0.69
C LEU A 70 -3.30 -2.71 -1.18
N VAL A 71 -2.92 -1.59 -0.58
CA VAL A 71 -1.63 -0.94 -0.83
C VAL A 71 -0.99 -0.54 0.51
N ILE A 72 0.30 -0.80 0.66
CA ILE A 72 1.11 -0.28 1.77
C ILE A 72 2.18 0.65 1.21
N ALA A 73 2.75 1.49 2.07
CA ALA A 73 3.91 2.31 1.69
C ALA A 73 5.19 1.46 1.66
N GLY A 74 6.18 1.88 0.86
CA GLY A 74 7.56 1.45 0.98
C GLY A 74 8.49 2.64 1.27
N ASN A 75 9.80 2.40 1.21
CA ASN A 75 10.77 3.43 1.55
C ASN A 75 10.81 4.59 0.56
N HIS A 76 10.49 4.37 -0.72
CA HIS A 76 10.39 5.45 -1.69
C HIS A 76 9.22 6.40 -1.44
N ASP A 77 8.21 5.98 -0.66
CA ASP A 77 6.98 6.74 -0.42
C ASP A 77 7.09 7.70 0.79
N TRP A 78 8.25 8.31 0.98
CA TRP A 78 8.62 9.08 2.17
C TRP A 78 7.76 10.31 2.47
N THR A 79 6.95 10.83 1.53
CA THR A 79 5.94 11.89 1.83
C THR A 79 4.75 11.37 2.63
N LEU A 80 4.57 10.04 2.72
CA LEU A 80 3.66 9.39 3.67
C LEU A 80 4.23 9.35 5.10
N ASP A 81 5.55 9.47 5.25
CA ASP A 81 6.25 9.60 6.53
C ASP A 81 6.48 11.09 6.84
N THR A 82 5.55 11.69 7.59
CA THR A 82 5.60 13.14 7.88
C THR A 82 6.90 13.59 8.57
N PRO A 83 7.42 12.87 9.60
CA PRO A 83 8.76 13.14 10.13
C PRO A 83 9.86 13.16 9.06
N MET A 84 9.90 12.15 8.18
CA MET A 84 10.91 12.07 7.11
C MET A 84 10.76 13.20 6.08
N PHE A 85 9.52 13.54 5.69
CA PHE A 85 9.25 14.66 4.79
C PHE A 85 9.77 15.99 5.37
N LYS A 86 9.50 16.26 6.65
CA LYS A 86 10.02 17.46 7.34
C LYS A 86 11.55 17.48 7.35
N LYS A 87 12.20 16.34 7.62
CA LYS A 87 13.65 16.22 7.59
C LYS A 87 14.21 16.57 6.22
N LYS A 88 13.69 15.97 5.14
CA LYS A 88 14.14 16.24 3.77
C LYS A 88 14.02 17.71 3.37
N ILE A 89 12.95 18.40 3.75
CA ILE A 89 12.81 19.85 3.50
C ILE A 89 13.89 20.65 4.24
N ALA A 90 14.17 20.30 5.49
CA ALA A 90 15.14 21.02 6.33
C ALA A 90 16.60 20.88 5.83
N GLU A 91 16.90 19.82 5.07
CA GLU A 91 18.21 19.55 4.49
C GLU A 91 18.46 20.32 3.17
N ILE A 92 17.42 20.91 2.56
CA ILE A 92 17.57 21.70 1.34
C ILE A 92 18.27 23.03 1.69
N ALA A 93 19.37 23.32 1.00
CA ALA A 93 20.10 24.58 1.15
C ALA A 93 19.19 25.78 0.78
N PRO A 94 19.10 26.82 1.64
CA PRO A 94 18.28 27.99 1.34
C PRO A 94 18.78 28.80 0.12
N PRO A 95 17.87 29.45 -0.63
CA PRO A 95 16.42 29.49 -0.42
C PRO A 95 15.70 28.26 -0.98
N VAL A 96 14.73 27.75 -0.23
CA VAL A 96 13.87 26.63 -0.67
C VAL A 96 12.64 27.17 -1.40
N ASP A 97 12.38 26.68 -2.61
CA ASP A 97 11.14 26.97 -3.34
C ASP A 97 10.00 26.10 -2.80
N MET A 98 9.32 26.62 -1.77
CA MET A 98 8.21 25.91 -1.12
C MET A 98 6.98 25.75 -2.02
N GLU A 99 6.83 26.58 -3.06
CA GLU A 99 5.73 26.46 -4.02
C GLU A 99 5.98 25.26 -4.94
N LEU A 100 7.21 25.08 -5.42
CA LEU A 100 7.63 23.87 -6.13
C LEU A 100 7.44 22.63 -5.25
N VAL A 101 7.86 22.67 -3.98
CA VAL A 101 7.71 21.54 -3.05
C VAL A 101 6.23 21.17 -2.90
N ARG A 102 5.36 22.15 -2.62
CA ARG A 102 3.91 21.94 -2.49
C ARG A 102 3.30 21.37 -3.78
N ARG A 103 3.74 21.84 -4.95
CA ARG A 103 3.22 21.36 -6.23
C ARG A 103 3.58 19.91 -6.52
N GLU A 104 4.82 19.49 -6.24
CA GLU A 104 5.31 18.14 -6.56
C GLU A 104 4.91 17.11 -5.49
N TYR A 105 5.03 17.49 -4.21
CA TYR A 105 4.94 16.58 -3.05
C TYR A 105 3.72 16.82 -2.16
N GLY A 106 3.02 17.94 -2.34
CA GLY A 106 1.86 18.32 -1.52
C GLY A 106 2.20 18.90 -0.16
N ASP A 107 1.16 19.19 0.60
CA ASP A 107 1.26 19.47 2.03
C ASP A 107 1.56 18.19 2.83
N PHE A 108 2.05 18.35 4.06
CA PHE A 108 2.19 17.21 4.98
C PHE A 108 0.86 16.44 5.13
N GLY A 109 0.93 15.12 4.91
CA GLY A 109 -0.22 14.22 4.91
C GLY A 109 -1.13 14.30 3.67
N GLU A 110 -0.79 15.09 2.65
CA GLU A 110 -1.60 15.15 1.42
C GLU A 110 -1.57 13.83 0.65
N ALA A 111 -0.38 13.24 0.48
CA ALA A 111 -0.22 11.91 -0.12
C ALA A 111 -1.09 10.86 0.60
N GLN A 112 -1.11 10.87 1.95
CA GLN A 112 -1.94 9.96 2.73
C GLN A 112 -3.43 10.19 2.48
N ARG A 113 -3.89 11.45 2.41
CA ARG A 113 -5.28 11.79 2.08
C ARG A 113 -5.69 11.31 0.69
N ILE A 114 -4.79 11.37 -0.29
CA ILE A 114 -5.04 10.86 -1.66
C ILE A 114 -5.29 9.35 -1.63
N LEU A 115 -4.43 8.59 -0.93
CA LEU A 115 -4.58 7.14 -0.80
C LEU A 115 -5.79 6.74 0.06
N GLN A 116 -6.14 7.51 1.08
CA GLN A 116 -7.33 7.25 1.89
C GLN A 116 -8.63 7.59 1.14
N ALA A 117 -8.60 8.58 0.25
CA ALA A 117 -9.76 8.95 -0.56
C ALA A 117 -10.13 7.85 -1.56
N SER A 118 -9.17 7.05 -2.05
CA SER A 118 -9.47 5.91 -2.94
C SER A 118 -10.20 4.76 -2.26
N ALA A 119 -10.25 4.73 -0.92
CA ALA A 119 -10.98 3.72 -0.16
C ALA A 119 -12.47 4.07 0.04
N LYS A 120 -12.88 5.32 -0.22
CA LYS A 120 -14.16 5.89 0.26
C LYS A 120 -15.27 6.05 -0.79
N ASN A 121 -15.36 5.19 -1.80
CA ASN A 121 -16.54 5.21 -2.66
C ASN A 121 -17.67 4.45 -1.94
N GLU A 122 -18.54 5.22 -1.25
CA GLU A 122 -19.65 4.77 -0.40
C GLU A 122 -20.78 4.05 -1.18
N ASP A 123 -20.68 4.00 -2.51
CA ASP A 123 -21.63 3.32 -3.39
C ASP A 123 -21.00 2.04 -3.97
N ASP A 124 -20.95 0.96 -3.17
CA ASP A 124 -20.87 -0.44 -3.63
C ASP A 124 -19.82 -0.76 -4.73
N ASP A 125 -18.73 0.02 -4.80
CA ASP A 125 -17.79 -0.06 -5.91
C ASP A 125 -16.70 -1.08 -5.59
N GLU A 126 -16.65 -2.14 -6.39
CA GLU A 126 -15.55 -3.12 -6.47
C GLU A 126 -14.17 -2.48 -6.75
N SER A 127 -14.09 -1.14 -6.86
CA SER A 127 -12.87 -0.35 -7.09
C SER A 127 -12.14 0.12 -5.81
N GLY A 128 -12.71 -0.07 -4.62
CA GLY A 128 -12.12 0.44 -3.37
C GLY A 128 -10.67 -0.03 -3.13
N ILE A 129 -9.72 0.91 -3.15
CA ILE A 129 -8.30 0.64 -2.82
C ILE A 129 -8.06 1.06 -1.38
N VAL A 130 -7.71 0.11 -0.53
CA VAL A 130 -7.43 0.32 0.88
C VAL A 130 -5.94 0.56 1.09
N PHE A 131 -5.58 1.76 1.50
CA PHE A 131 -4.26 2.04 2.03
C PHE A 131 -4.16 1.57 3.49
N MET A 132 -3.14 0.78 3.78
CA MET A 132 -2.94 0.18 5.09
C MET A 132 -1.75 0.80 5.81
N ASP A 133 -2.03 1.38 6.98
CA ASP A 133 -1.01 1.65 8.00
C ASP A 133 -0.56 0.32 8.63
N GLU A 134 0.55 0.35 9.38
CA GLU A 134 1.06 -0.83 10.09
C GLU A 134 0.02 -1.44 11.04
N GLY A 135 -0.07 -2.77 11.02
CA GLY A 135 -0.89 -3.55 11.93
C GLY A 135 -1.75 -4.61 11.25
N THR A 136 -2.51 -5.33 12.08
CA THR A 136 -3.38 -6.43 11.67
C THR A 136 -4.76 -5.94 11.26
N ARG A 137 -5.29 -6.43 10.14
CA ARG A 137 -6.69 -6.23 9.74
C ARG A 137 -7.30 -7.50 9.18
N THR A 138 -8.59 -7.68 9.44
CA THR A 138 -9.38 -8.79 8.89
C THR A 138 -10.40 -8.26 7.88
N PHE A 139 -10.52 -8.95 6.76
CA PHE A 139 -11.46 -8.69 5.68
C PHE A 139 -12.33 -9.91 5.43
N THR A 140 -13.58 -9.67 5.05
CA THR A 140 -14.46 -10.70 4.48
C THR A 140 -14.43 -10.56 2.97
N LEU A 141 -13.98 -11.59 2.27
CA LEU A 141 -13.85 -11.61 0.81
C LEU A 141 -15.19 -11.95 0.15
N SER A 142 -15.36 -11.56 -1.11
CA SER A 142 -16.58 -11.85 -1.89
C SER A 142 -16.82 -13.34 -2.13
N ASN A 143 -15.78 -14.16 -2.09
CA ASN A 143 -15.87 -15.63 -2.16
C ASN A 143 -16.28 -16.30 -0.83
N GLY A 144 -16.49 -15.51 0.23
CA GLY A 144 -16.87 -15.96 1.56
C GLY A 144 -15.70 -16.33 2.49
N ALA A 145 -14.45 -16.23 2.03
CA ALA A 145 -13.29 -16.39 2.89
C ALA A 145 -13.16 -15.21 3.88
N SER A 146 -12.65 -15.49 5.07
CA SER A 146 -12.09 -14.48 5.96
C SER A 146 -10.59 -14.43 5.73
N LEU A 147 -10.03 -13.23 5.62
CA LEU A 147 -8.60 -12.98 5.44
C LEU A 147 -8.12 -12.02 6.52
N THR A 148 -7.24 -12.49 7.39
CA THR A 148 -6.51 -11.66 8.37
C THR A 148 -5.09 -11.46 7.89
N LEU A 149 -4.65 -10.21 7.75
CA LEU A 149 -3.31 -9.90 7.29
C LEU A 149 -2.63 -8.85 8.16
N PHE A 150 -1.30 -8.91 8.23
CA PHE A 150 -0.48 -7.91 8.88
C PHE A 150 0.25 -7.05 7.84
N ALA A 151 0.04 -5.73 7.89
CA ALA A 151 0.79 -4.79 7.06
C ALA A 151 1.92 -4.16 7.86
N SER A 152 3.08 -3.96 7.22
CA SER A 152 4.13 -3.08 7.74
C SER A 152 4.88 -2.46 6.57
N PRO A 153 5.04 -1.12 6.53
CA PRO A 153 5.87 -0.46 5.54
C PRO A 153 7.36 -0.51 5.90
N CYS A 154 7.73 -1.15 7.03
CA CYS A 154 9.05 -1.04 7.61
C CYS A 154 10.12 -1.83 6.84
N THR A 155 11.13 -1.12 6.34
CA THR A 155 12.27 -1.69 5.60
C THR A 155 13.58 -1.51 6.38
N PRO A 156 14.43 -2.54 6.51
CA PRO A 156 15.73 -2.39 7.16
C PRO A 156 16.64 -1.52 6.31
N SER A 157 17.20 -0.43 6.86
CA SER A 157 18.19 0.39 6.16
C SER A 157 18.98 1.29 7.12
N ALA A 158 20.07 1.86 6.60
CA ALA A 158 20.84 2.93 7.24
C ALA A 158 20.74 4.26 6.47
N ASP A 159 19.94 4.32 5.41
CA ASP A 159 19.77 5.49 4.56
C ASP A 159 18.69 6.46 5.11
N ASP A 160 18.39 7.51 4.34
CA ASP A 160 17.41 8.56 4.70
C ASP A 160 16.17 8.48 3.79
N TRP A 161 15.43 7.38 3.89
CA TRP A 161 14.15 7.15 3.21
C TRP A 161 13.01 6.89 4.20
N GLY A 162 11.77 6.79 3.70
CA GLY A 162 10.60 6.60 4.57
C GLY A 162 10.58 5.23 5.24
N PHE A 163 9.95 5.13 6.42
CA PHE A 163 9.63 3.85 7.05
C PHE A 163 10.83 2.93 7.33
N GLN A 164 12.00 3.47 7.65
CA GLN A 164 13.20 2.66 7.88
C GLN A 164 13.45 2.35 9.37
N TYR A 165 14.08 1.20 9.64
CA TYR A 165 14.60 0.83 10.96
C TYR A 165 16.06 0.35 10.89
N ASP A 166 16.81 0.53 11.99
CA ASP A 166 18.20 0.05 12.07
C ASP A 166 18.24 -1.48 12.07
N ALA A 167 18.80 -2.05 11.00
CA ALA A 167 18.96 -3.49 10.83
C ALA A 167 19.74 -4.16 11.99
N ARG A 168 20.58 -3.43 12.71
CA ARG A 168 21.33 -3.94 13.88
C ARG A 168 20.51 -3.96 15.16
N GLY A 169 19.55 -3.03 15.29
CA GLY A 169 18.62 -2.98 16.42
C GLY A 169 17.46 -3.96 16.27
N GLY A 170 17.19 -4.38 15.02
CA GLY A 170 16.02 -5.17 14.67
C GLY A 170 14.74 -4.34 14.72
N HIS A 171 13.66 -4.93 14.22
CA HIS A 171 12.31 -4.41 14.35
C HIS A 171 11.40 -5.56 14.76
N GLN A 172 10.57 -5.34 15.78
CA GLN A 172 9.67 -6.36 16.28
C GLN A 172 8.28 -6.11 15.70
N TRP A 173 7.81 -7.03 14.87
CA TRP A 173 6.44 -7.04 14.40
C TRP A 173 5.55 -7.79 15.37
N ASP A 174 4.39 -7.22 15.69
CA ASP A 174 3.36 -7.85 16.53
C ASP A 174 2.42 -8.70 15.66
N ILE A 175 2.97 -9.78 15.09
CA ILE A 175 2.22 -10.69 14.21
C ILE A 175 1.61 -11.79 15.07
N GLY A 176 0.29 -11.77 15.20
CA GLY A 176 -0.50 -12.79 15.90
C GLY A 176 -0.47 -14.14 15.18
N SER A 177 -0.72 -15.22 15.93
CA SER A 177 -0.81 -16.59 15.36
C SER A 177 -2.03 -16.81 14.46
N ASP A 178 -2.96 -15.86 14.46
CA ASP A 178 -4.22 -15.81 13.71
C ASP A 178 -4.09 -15.02 12.39
N VAL A 179 -2.88 -14.57 12.05
CA VAL A 179 -2.59 -13.88 10.79
C VAL A 179 -2.34 -14.88 9.66
N ASP A 180 -3.02 -14.71 8.53
CA ASP A 180 -2.92 -15.55 7.34
C ASP A 180 -1.80 -15.11 6.38
N VAL A 181 -1.58 -13.79 6.27
CA VAL A 181 -0.64 -13.14 5.32
C VAL A 181 0.17 -12.05 6.00
#